data_AF-A0A944W725-F1
#
_entry.id   AF-A0A944W725-F1
#
_cell.length_a   1.000
_cell.length_b   1.000
_cell.length_c   1.000
_cell.angle_alpha   90.00
_cell.angle_beta   90.00
_cell.angle_gamma   90.00
#
_symmetry.space_group_name_H-M   'P 1'
#
loop_
_entity.id
_entity.type
_entity.pdbx_description
1 polymer ?
#
loop_
_entity_poly.entity_id
_entity_poly.type
_entity_poly.pdbx_seq_one_letter_code
_entity_poly.pdbx_strand_id
1 'polypeptide(L)'
;MRRNLIINTLKAVFVFCFVGAEQPQQNDAQSFPVEISVYDGQGSLLIDWTFPETILPNQFKLFVKESGQVDFELLAVLPPDQTKYLDLNCDPNIRYFYKLEIEDMFGELVLSDILTPAFGTCLPVEDSLAFKSTINSMDELVLFEIKLKATLQNPDLNFDSILGLFSTDKNAEHAWFETIRVEQLKQLELPLQLLDDIIQNESLMTDLSSYELLMRNHLFHSPDSWEDELVKTVMDLKVQWNKLYDVYPFVLKRLDSIAPIRLVGYYIDDEYEKNLECVIFHPEQLSSSEIFLLSGEEYIDLGDHLMENKSNIMVPIPKHWNTVDLMMDNIFIQSVPTLFEISVRFTLEGDIIPLDTTNLIKVGRIPTELWLNELTWDPYQRHLRLEITGETDFEEQYSININEEPIWDIEPMSGFGIQFRDSSLTVSDEIEFPILVTFLSHGNETSSTIEYLLLDSLPMAINRIPDGGTWQYSESTTLGMTNEPVEEYFKTDLLPELFVLYQNYPNPFNGQTRISFDLLDDATVTLYITDATGRIHDKFMEREFMTSGSYHYNWQGEGRSTGIYFFTIHAQVDNRPPAIFSRKMIYLK
;
A
#
# COMPACT_ATOMS: atom_id res chain seq x y z
N MET A 1 -8.85 -6.52 73.42
CA MET A 1 -8.80 -5.07 73.73
C MET A 1 -10.10 -4.43 73.28
N ARG A 2 -10.84 -3.82 74.20
CA ARG A 2 -12.00 -2.97 73.90
C ARG A 2 -11.53 -1.71 73.16
N ARG A 3 -12.24 -1.30 72.12
CA ARG A 3 -12.32 0.11 71.72
C ARG A 3 -13.72 0.42 71.22
N ASN A 4 -14.36 1.33 71.95
CA ASN A 4 -15.64 1.96 71.66
C ASN A 4 -15.48 2.98 70.52
N LEU A 5 -16.52 3.12 69.68
CA LEU A 5 -16.89 4.38 69.02
C LEU A 5 -18.41 4.31 68.76
N ILE A 6 -19.22 4.81 69.69
CA ILE A 6 -19.97 6.09 69.64
C ILE A 6 -20.91 6.16 68.43
N ILE A 7 -22.18 5.80 68.67
CA ILE A 7 -23.34 6.06 67.81
C ILE A 7 -23.97 7.36 68.33
N ASN A 8 -23.94 8.42 67.54
CA ASN A 8 -24.73 9.63 67.79
C ASN A 8 -25.99 9.60 66.90
N THR A 9 -27.12 9.26 67.50
CA THR A 9 -28.44 9.50 66.94
C THR A 9 -28.83 10.96 67.18
N LEU A 10 -28.86 11.80 66.14
CA LEU A 10 -29.60 13.06 66.19
C LEU A 10 -30.92 12.90 65.45
N LYS A 11 -32.01 12.94 66.21
CA LYS A 11 -33.39 13.06 65.72
C LYS A 11 -33.59 14.46 65.17
N ALA A 12 -33.82 14.59 63.87
CA ALA A 12 -34.40 15.81 63.31
C ALA A 12 -35.93 15.75 63.46
N VAL A 13 -36.47 16.68 64.24
CA VAL A 13 -37.90 16.93 64.37
C VAL A 13 -38.32 17.76 63.15
N PHE A 14 -39.11 17.19 62.25
CA PHE A 14 -39.78 17.95 61.20
C PHE A 14 -40.98 18.70 61.81
N VAL A 15 -40.83 20.01 61.98
CA VAL A 15 -41.94 20.92 62.24
C VAL A 15 -42.57 21.26 60.89
N PHE A 16 -43.77 20.73 60.63
CA PHE A 16 -44.58 21.16 59.50
C PHE A 16 -45.21 22.53 59.84
N CYS A 17 -44.62 23.60 59.32
CA CYS A 17 -45.33 24.86 59.14
C CYS A 17 -46.09 24.79 57.81
N PHE A 18 -47.40 24.57 57.89
CA PHE A 18 -48.30 24.86 56.76
C PHE A 18 -48.40 26.38 56.62
N VAL A 19 -47.62 26.96 55.72
CA VAL A 19 -47.95 28.24 55.10
C VAL A 19 -48.48 27.88 53.71
N GLY A 20 -49.74 28.21 53.46
CA GLY A 20 -50.38 27.98 52.17
C GLY A 20 -49.61 28.69 51.07
N ALA A 21 -48.96 27.92 50.21
CA ALA A 21 -48.50 28.40 48.93
C ALA A 21 -49.73 28.48 48.00
N GLU A 22 -50.00 29.68 47.49
CA GLU A 22 -50.86 29.86 46.32
C GLU A 22 -50.37 28.91 45.21
N GLN A 23 -51.31 28.26 44.53
CA GLN A 23 -50.99 27.38 43.41
C GLN A 23 -50.10 28.14 42.41
N PRO A 24 -48.97 27.57 41.96
CA PRO A 24 -48.21 28.20 40.90
C PRO A 24 -49.10 28.24 39.67
N GLN A 25 -49.32 29.44 39.14
CA GLN A 25 -49.78 29.58 37.76
C GLN A 25 -48.85 28.74 36.88
N GLN A 26 -49.43 27.90 36.02
CA GLN A 26 -48.73 27.32 34.88
C GLN A 26 -48.20 28.47 34.03
N ASN A 27 -46.98 28.91 34.31
CA ASN A 27 -46.15 29.51 33.28
C ASN A 27 -45.74 28.35 32.38
N ASP A 28 -46.05 28.46 31.08
CA ASP A 28 -45.40 27.65 30.06
C ASP A 28 -43.89 27.73 30.31
N ALA A 29 -43.29 26.66 30.81
CA ALA A 29 -41.85 26.59 30.96
C ALA A 29 -41.29 26.62 29.55
N GLN A 30 -40.74 27.78 29.16
CA GLN A 30 -40.11 27.97 27.87
C GLN A 30 -39.00 26.91 27.74
N SER A 31 -39.23 25.92 26.88
CA SER A 31 -38.32 24.80 26.69
C SER A 31 -37.24 25.22 25.69
N PHE A 32 -35.98 25.08 26.08
CA PHE A 32 -34.82 25.31 25.22
C PHE A 32 -34.21 23.96 24.87
N PRO A 33 -34.61 23.32 23.76
CA PRO A 33 -34.13 21.99 23.40
C PRO A 33 -32.72 22.02 22.79
N VAL A 34 -32.17 23.20 22.52
CA VAL A 34 -30.82 23.37 21.96
C VAL A 34 -29.85 23.68 23.09
N GLU A 35 -28.86 22.81 23.27
CA GLU A 35 -27.78 22.99 24.23
C GLU A 35 -26.57 23.57 23.52
N ILE A 36 -25.97 24.61 24.10
CA ILE A 36 -24.74 25.24 23.59
C ILE A 36 -23.67 25.12 24.67
N SER A 37 -22.48 24.72 24.25
CA SER A 37 -21.25 24.78 25.02
C SER A 37 -20.28 25.76 24.37
N VAL A 38 -19.53 26.50 25.19
CA VAL A 38 -18.49 27.42 24.73
C VAL A 38 -17.20 27.05 25.44
N TYR A 39 -16.14 26.83 24.67
CA TYR A 39 -14.84 26.40 25.17
C TYR A 39 -13.77 27.46 24.96
N ASP A 40 -13.14 27.87 26.05
CA ASP A 40 -12.10 28.91 26.06
C ASP A 40 -10.78 28.38 25.50
N GLY A 41 -10.19 29.11 24.56
CA GLY A 41 -8.86 28.86 24.00
C GLY A 41 -8.03 30.13 23.91
N GLN A 42 -6.73 30.01 23.60
CA GLN A 42 -5.87 31.16 23.37
C GLN A 42 -6.32 31.91 22.12
N GLY A 43 -6.80 33.15 22.30
CA GLY A 43 -7.29 34.00 21.20
C GLY A 43 -8.51 33.44 20.45
N SER A 44 -9.23 32.47 21.01
CA SER A 44 -10.37 31.84 20.35
C SER A 44 -11.43 31.34 21.32
N LEU A 45 -12.66 31.23 20.82
CA LEU A 45 -13.78 30.56 21.49
C LEU A 45 -14.37 29.54 20.52
N LEU A 46 -14.44 28.27 20.94
CA LEU A 46 -15.15 27.24 20.18
C LEU A 46 -16.56 27.12 20.72
N ILE A 47 -17.54 27.33 19.86
CA ILE A 47 -18.95 27.16 20.15
C ILE A 47 -19.40 25.83 19.55
N ASP A 48 -20.03 25.00 20.37
CA ASP A 48 -20.50 23.67 20.03
C ASP A 48 -21.97 23.55 20.47
N TRP A 49 -22.80 22.91 19.66
CA TRP A 49 -24.21 22.74 20.00
C TRP A 49 -24.76 21.37 19.64
N THR A 50 -25.70 20.93 20.48
CA THR A 50 -26.46 19.70 20.28
C THR A 50 -27.95 19.97 20.39
N PHE A 51 -28.73 19.21 19.64
CA PHE A 51 -30.19 19.34 19.60
C PHE A 51 -30.83 17.97 19.33
N PRO A 52 -32.09 17.75 19.74
CA PRO A 52 -32.81 16.51 19.47
C PRO A 52 -32.91 16.19 17.97
N GLU A 53 -32.74 14.92 17.60
CA GLU A 53 -32.89 14.42 16.22
C GLU A 53 -34.26 14.72 15.59
N THR A 54 -35.26 15.04 16.40
CA THR A 54 -36.59 15.46 15.93
C THR A 54 -36.58 16.82 15.23
N ILE A 55 -35.54 17.63 15.44
CA ILE A 55 -35.37 18.91 14.78
C ILE A 55 -34.64 18.65 13.46
N LEU A 56 -35.25 19.09 12.36
CA LEU A 56 -34.70 18.96 11.01
C LEU A 56 -34.24 20.35 10.54
N PRO A 57 -33.00 20.74 10.85
CA PRO A 57 -32.52 22.09 10.59
C PRO A 57 -32.47 22.38 9.09
N ASN A 58 -32.92 23.58 8.71
CA ASN A 58 -32.68 24.14 7.38
C ASN A 58 -31.48 25.10 7.41
N GLN A 59 -31.32 25.87 8.48
CA GLN A 59 -30.17 26.73 8.72
C GLN A 59 -30.00 27.03 10.22
N PHE A 60 -28.78 27.40 10.60
CA PHE A 60 -28.48 27.95 11.93
C PHE A 60 -28.14 29.43 11.85
N LYS A 61 -28.60 30.21 12.83
CA LYS A 61 -28.18 31.60 13.04
C LYS A 61 -27.53 31.70 14.41
N LEU A 62 -26.23 31.96 14.43
CA LEU A 62 -25.46 32.14 15.65
C LEU A 62 -25.37 33.63 15.98
N PHE A 63 -25.62 33.97 17.23
CA PHE A 63 -25.54 35.33 17.72
C PHE A 63 -24.58 35.45 18.90
N VAL A 64 -23.96 36.60 19.03
CA VAL A 64 -23.01 36.93 20.10
C VAL A 64 -23.36 38.26 20.75
N LYS A 65 -23.00 38.41 22.02
CA LYS A 65 -22.90 39.73 22.67
C LYS A 65 -21.77 39.77 23.67
N GLU A 66 -21.19 40.95 23.84
CA GLU A 66 -20.21 41.20 24.88
C GLU A 66 -20.87 41.47 26.24
N SER A 67 -20.15 41.16 27.32
CA SER A 67 -20.56 41.51 28.66
C SER A 67 -20.76 43.02 28.81
N GLY A 68 -21.99 43.42 29.11
CA GLY A 68 -22.39 44.83 29.24
C GLY A 68 -23.23 45.34 28.06
N GLN A 69 -23.27 44.60 26.95
CA GLN A 69 -24.23 44.83 25.86
C GLN A 69 -25.60 44.25 26.21
N VAL A 70 -26.65 44.92 25.74
CA VAL A 70 -28.04 44.51 25.99
C VAL A 70 -28.48 43.48 24.95
N ASP A 71 -28.28 43.82 23.68
CA ASP A 71 -28.78 43.07 22.54
C ASP A 71 -27.73 42.11 21.97
N PHE A 72 -28.20 41.01 21.39
CA PHE A 72 -27.38 40.06 20.64
C PHE A 72 -27.25 40.51 19.19
N GLU A 73 -26.02 40.44 18.65
CA GLU A 73 -25.72 40.71 17.25
C GLU A 73 -25.56 39.41 16.47
N LEU A 74 -25.99 39.40 15.20
CA LEU A 74 -25.83 38.23 14.34
C LEU A 74 -24.35 38.03 14.03
N LEU A 75 -23.80 36.89 14.43
CA LEU A 75 -22.40 36.52 14.19
C LEU A 75 -22.26 35.77 12.87
N ALA A 76 -23.08 34.74 12.64
CA ALA A 76 -22.99 33.89 11.47
C ALA A 76 -24.32 33.23 11.09
N VAL A 77 -24.46 32.88 9.81
CA VAL A 77 -25.50 31.98 9.29
C VAL A 77 -24.81 30.75 8.73
N LEU A 78 -25.19 29.56 9.20
CA LEU A 78 -24.46 28.31 8.98
C LEU A 78 -25.37 27.23 8.36
N PRO A 79 -24.81 26.32 7.55
CA PRO A 79 -25.57 25.24 6.93
C PRO A 79 -25.99 24.17 7.96
N PRO A 80 -27.03 23.38 7.67
CA PRO A 80 -27.67 22.49 8.65
C PRO A 80 -26.82 21.28 9.09
N ASP A 81 -25.73 20.99 8.38
CA ASP A 81 -24.75 19.95 8.66
C ASP A 81 -23.62 20.40 9.61
N GLN A 82 -23.53 21.69 9.92
CA GLN A 82 -22.49 22.23 10.80
C GLN A 82 -22.97 22.35 12.25
N THR A 83 -22.25 21.74 13.20
CA THR A 83 -22.61 21.77 14.65
C THR A 83 -21.64 22.54 15.53
N LYS A 84 -20.58 23.11 14.94
CA LYS A 84 -19.55 23.87 15.65
C LYS A 84 -19.20 25.17 14.93
N TYR A 85 -18.75 26.17 15.67
CA TYR A 85 -18.26 27.45 15.13
C TYR A 85 -17.06 27.94 15.92
N LEU A 86 -16.01 28.36 15.20
CA LEU A 86 -14.81 28.95 15.79
C LEU A 86 -14.87 30.47 15.71
N ASP A 87 -15.03 31.13 16.86
CA ASP A 87 -14.97 32.57 16.97
C ASP A 87 -13.55 33.02 17.31
N LEU A 88 -12.94 33.78 16.40
CA LEU A 88 -11.60 34.35 16.53
C LEU A 88 -11.63 35.84 16.89
N ASN A 89 -12.82 36.45 16.95
CA ASN A 89 -12.99 37.87 17.19
C ASN A 89 -13.37 38.13 18.66
N CYS A 90 -12.48 37.70 19.55
CA CYS A 90 -12.65 37.78 20.99
C CYS A 90 -11.44 38.43 21.66
N ASP A 91 -11.68 39.43 22.50
CA ASP A 91 -10.64 40.10 23.28
C ASP A 91 -10.40 39.42 24.64
N PRO A 92 -9.13 39.22 25.04
CA PRO A 92 -8.83 38.66 26.35
C PRO A 92 -9.44 39.51 27.47
N ASN A 93 -10.04 38.85 28.46
CA ASN A 93 -10.78 39.45 29.59
C ASN A 93 -12.18 39.99 29.27
N ILE A 94 -12.65 39.92 28.03
CA ILE A 94 -14.05 40.20 27.70
C ILE A 94 -14.82 38.88 27.67
N ARG A 95 -15.95 38.86 28.39
CA ARG A 95 -16.86 37.71 28.36
C ARG A 95 -17.87 37.86 27.23
N TYR A 96 -17.96 36.83 26.40
CA TYR A 96 -18.88 36.74 25.28
C TYR A 96 -19.99 35.74 25.61
N PHE A 97 -21.23 36.09 25.29
CA PHE A 97 -22.40 35.22 25.45
C PHE A 97 -22.94 34.86 24.08
N TYR A 98 -23.36 33.61 23.90
CA TYR A 98 -23.85 33.08 22.63
C TYR A 98 -25.27 32.56 22.74
N LYS A 99 -26.02 32.71 21.66
CA LYS A 99 -27.30 32.02 21.46
C LYS A 99 -27.39 31.50 20.02
N LEU A 100 -28.13 30.42 19.85
CA LEU A 100 -28.39 29.81 18.55
C LEU A 100 -29.89 29.86 18.25
N GLU A 101 -30.21 30.20 17.01
CA GLU A 101 -31.56 30.07 16.46
C GLU A 101 -31.50 29.05 15.32
N ILE A 102 -32.28 27.98 15.43
CA ILE A 102 -32.46 26.96 14.39
C ILE A 102 -33.78 27.26 13.71
N GLU A 103 -33.73 27.45 12.40
CA GLU A 103 -34.94 27.46 11.57
C GLU A 103 -35.07 26.06 10.97
N ASP A 104 -36.13 25.34 11.33
CA ASP A 104 -36.35 23.98 10.83
C ASP A 104 -36.92 23.98 9.40
N MET A 105 -36.96 22.81 8.77
CA MET A 105 -37.48 22.65 7.40
C MET A 105 -38.99 22.95 7.26
N PHE A 106 -39.71 23.06 8.38
CA PHE A 106 -41.12 23.45 8.43
C PHE A 106 -41.31 24.95 8.71
N GLY A 107 -40.22 25.69 8.93
CA GLY A 107 -40.21 27.12 9.23
C GLY A 107 -40.43 27.46 10.71
N GLU A 108 -40.41 26.47 11.60
CA GLU A 108 -40.48 26.68 13.05
C GLU A 108 -39.11 27.14 13.59
N LEU A 109 -39.15 28.07 14.53
CA LEU A 109 -37.96 28.64 15.16
C LEU A 109 -37.70 27.94 16.49
N VAL A 110 -36.53 27.30 16.61
CA VAL A 110 -36.07 26.68 17.84
C VAL A 110 -34.88 27.44 18.40
N LEU A 111 -34.90 27.73 19.70
CA LEU A 111 -33.91 28.58 20.36
C LEU A 111 -33.09 27.80 21.39
N SER A 112 -31.82 28.19 21.54
CA SER A 112 -31.05 27.89 22.75
C SER A 112 -31.51 28.73 23.93
N ASP A 113 -31.02 28.41 25.14
CA ASP A 113 -31.36 29.16 26.34
C ASP A 113 -30.92 30.63 26.25
N ILE A 114 -31.89 31.53 26.15
CA ILE A 114 -31.67 32.99 26.11
C ILE A 114 -31.65 33.63 27.50
N LEU A 115 -32.14 32.94 28.52
CA LEU A 115 -32.16 33.40 29.91
C LEU A 115 -30.83 33.11 30.59
N THR A 116 -30.26 31.94 30.31
CA THR A 116 -28.91 31.54 30.74
C THR A 116 -28.03 31.15 29.55
N PRO A 117 -27.67 32.12 28.67
CA PRO A 117 -26.88 31.83 27.49
C PRO A 117 -25.49 31.32 27.85
N ALA A 118 -25.00 30.37 27.05
CA ALA A 118 -23.64 29.87 27.16
C ALA A 118 -22.64 31.02 26.93
N PHE A 119 -21.50 30.96 27.61
CA PHE A 119 -20.52 32.04 27.58
C PHE A 119 -19.09 31.53 27.67
N GLY A 120 -18.17 32.32 27.13
CA GLY A 120 -16.73 32.08 27.17
C GLY A 120 -15.94 33.36 27.37
N THR A 121 -14.66 33.22 27.68
CA THR A 121 -13.70 34.32 27.75
C THR A 121 -12.39 33.81 27.17
N CYS A 122 -11.98 34.34 26.02
CA CYS A 122 -10.76 33.86 25.39
C CYS A 122 -9.55 34.12 26.28
N LEU A 123 -8.60 33.19 26.20
CA LEU A 123 -7.35 33.28 26.93
C LEU A 123 -6.38 34.20 26.18
N PRO A 124 -5.46 34.88 26.88
CA PRO A 124 -4.41 35.65 26.21
C PRO A 124 -3.55 34.72 25.35
N VAL A 125 -3.17 35.20 24.17
CA VAL A 125 -2.20 34.51 23.32
C VAL A 125 -0.82 34.69 23.94
N GLU A 126 -0.24 33.60 24.45
CA GLU A 126 1.06 33.65 25.16
C GLU A 126 2.23 33.77 24.18
N ASP A 127 2.18 33.05 23.06
CA ASP A 127 3.18 33.12 21.99
C ASP A 127 2.51 32.97 20.61
N SER A 128 2.27 34.09 19.93
CA SER A 128 1.70 34.08 18.58
C SER A 128 2.59 33.41 17.53
N LEU A 129 3.89 33.24 17.79
CA LEU A 129 4.83 32.57 16.87
C LEU A 129 4.76 31.03 17.02
N ALA A 130 4.28 30.55 18.17
CA ALA A 130 4.05 29.14 18.43
C ALA A 130 2.83 28.61 17.66
N PHE A 131 1.83 29.47 17.39
CA PHE A 131 0.68 29.13 16.57
C PHE A 131 1.07 28.84 15.12
N LYS A 132 0.65 27.68 14.59
CA LYS A 132 0.88 27.27 13.20
C LYS A 132 -0.44 27.09 12.49
N SER A 133 -0.81 28.08 11.65
CA SER A 133 -2.03 28.04 10.85
C SER A 133 -2.05 26.96 9.75
N THR A 134 -0.95 26.23 9.59
CA THR A 134 -0.83 25.14 8.61
C THR A 134 -1.29 23.79 9.15
N ILE A 135 -1.47 23.67 10.47
CA ILE A 135 -1.89 22.42 11.13
C ILE A 135 -3.42 22.43 11.23
N ASN A 136 -4.08 21.48 10.56
CA ASN A 136 -5.53 21.38 10.43
C ASN A 136 -6.10 20.07 10.97
N SER A 137 -5.27 19.13 11.41
CA SER A 137 -5.70 17.88 12.04
C SER A 137 -4.81 17.50 13.23
N MET A 138 -5.30 16.55 14.04
CA MET A 138 -4.52 15.96 15.13
C MET A 138 -3.29 15.22 14.58
N ASP A 139 -3.42 14.50 13.47
CA ASP A 139 -2.30 13.79 12.82
C ASP A 139 -1.17 14.76 12.42
N GLU A 140 -1.54 15.90 11.81
CA GLU A 140 -0.57 16.94 11.43
C GLU A 140 0.13 17.54 12.65
N LEU A 141 -0.57 17.71 13.78
CA LEU A 141 0.03 18.19 15.02
C LEU A 141 1.05 17.20 15.58
N VAL A 142 0.69 15.91 15.62
CA VAL A 142 1.58 14.86 16.13
C VAL A 142 2.82 14.72 15.26
N LEU A 143 2.66 14.66 13.93
CA LEU A 143 3.79 14.60 12.99
C LEU A 143 4.66 15.87 13.07
N PHE A 144 4.06 17.03 13.28
CA PHE A 144 4.79 18.29 13.48
C PHE A 144 5.68 18.23 14.72
N GLU A 145 5.16 17.81 15.89
CA GLU A 145 5.95 17.73 17.12
C GLU A 145 7.10 16.71 16.99
N ILE A 146 6.83 15.55 16.38
CA ILE A 146 7.86 14.54 16.11
C ILE A 146 8.96 15.15 15.22
N LYS A 147 8.59 15.81 14.10
CA LYS A 147 9.54 16.46 13.20
C LYS A 147 10.34 17.55 13.91
N LEU A 148 9.69 18.37 14.73
CA LEU A 148 10.32 19.44 15.48
C LEU A 148 11.38 18.87 16.42
N LYS A 149 11.03 17.88 17.24
CA LYS A 149 11.99 17.19 18.12
C LYS A 149 13.14 16.58 17.35
N ALA A 150 12.85 15.92 16.22
CA ALA A 150 13.87 15.27 15.40
C ALA A 150 14.87 16.27 14.82
N THR A 151 14.35 17.37 14.27
CA THR A 151 15.14 18.47 13.70
C THR A 151 15.97 19.18 14.76
N LEU A 152 15.44 19.34 15.99
CA LEU A 152 16.20 19.91 17.10
C LEU A 152 17.37 19.04 17.54
N GLN A 153 17.22 17.71 17.48
CA GLN A 153 18.30 16.78 17.81
C GLN A 153 19.34 16.70 16.69
N ASN A 154 18.92 16.73 15.42
CA ASN A 154 19.83 16.74 14.28
C ASN A 154 19.29 17.56 13.09
N PRO A 155 19.71 18.83 12.96
CA PRO A 155 19.22 19.73 11.89
C PRO A 155 19.69 19.37 10.48
N ASP A 156 20.74 18.56 10.34
CA ASP A 156 21.31 18.22 9.04
C ASP A 156 20.56 17.05 8.35
N LEU A 157 19.70 16.35 9.09
CA LEU A 157 18.90 15.24 8.58
C LEU A 157 17.55 15.71 8.04
N ASN A 158 17.07 15.03 7.00
CA ASN A 158 15.74 15.23 6.45
C ASN A 158 14.81 14.08 6.87
N PHE A 159 13.69 14.44 7.52
CA PHE A 159 12.69 13.49 8.01
C PHE A 159 11.43 13.45 7.14
N ASP A 160 11.28 14.36 6.18
CA ASP A 160 10.05 14.52 5.39
C ASP A 160 9.69 13.28 4.58
N SER A 161 10.69 12.62 3.99
CA SER A 161 10.45 11.40 3.22
C SER A 161 9.91 10.25 4.09
N ILE A 162 10.35 10.15 5.34
CA ILE A 162 9.89 9.09 6.27
C ILE A 162 8.52 9.45 6.82
N LEU A 163 8.33 10.69 7.30
CA LEU A 163 7.05 11.15 7.85
C LEU A 163 5.95 11.19 6.79
N GLY A 164 6.32 11.41 5.52
CA GLY A 164 5.39 11.30 4.39
C GLY A 164 4.85 9.89 4.15
N LEU A 165 5.43 8.84 4.74
CA LEU A 165 4.89 7.47 4.63
C LEU A 165 3.56 7.31 5.38
N PHE A 166 3.31 8.11 6.43
CA PHE A 166 2.06 8.05 7.19
C PHE A 166 0.83 8.51 6.40
N SER A 167 1.01 9.29 5.34
CA SER A 167 -0.09 9.71 4.46
C SER A 167 -0.33 8.76 3.29
N THR A 168 0.38 7.63 3.21
CA THR A 168 0.26 6.69 2.09
C THR A 168 -0.71 5.55 2.41
N ASP A 169 -1.69 5.33 1.53
CA ASP A 169 -2.59 4.18 1.57
C ASP A 169 -1.94 2.97 0.88
N LYS A 170 -0.79 2.54 1.39
CA LYS A 170 0.00 1.43 0.84
C LYS A 170 0.44 0.51 1.98
N ASN A 171 0.69 -0.76 1.66
CA ASN A 171 1.38 -1.63 2.61
C ASN A 171 2.77 -1.04 2.96
N ALA A 172 3.27 -1.31 4.17
CA ALA A 172 4.48 -0.69 4.67
C ALA A 172 5.68 -0.90 3.73
N GLU A 173 5.84 -2.09 3.17
CA GLU A 173 6.96 -2.44 2.27
C GLU A 173 6.91 -1.66 0.95
N HIS A 174 5.73 -1.56 0.31
CA HIS A 174 5.52 -0.85 -0.93
C HIS A 174 5.66 0.65 -0.72
N ALA A 175 5.23 1.17 0.44
CA ALA A 175 5.38 2.58 0.79
C ALA A 175 6.85 3.03 0.70
N TRP A 176 7.79 2.20 1.18
CA TRP A 176 9.23 2.49 1.07
C TRP A 176 9.70 2.60 -0.39
N PHE A 177 9.40 1.62 -1.24
CA PHE A 177 9.89 1.60 -2.63
C PHE A 177 9.16 2.57 -3.56
N GLU A 178 7.85 2.77 -3.36
CA GLU A 178 7.03 3.57 -4.28
C GLU A 178 7.02 5.06 -3.93
N THR A 179 7.46 5.43 -2.72
CA THR A 179 7.39 6.82 -2.22
C THR A 179 8.78 7.42 -1.99
N ILE A 180 9.76 6.59 -1.60
CA ILE A 180 11.13 7.05 -1.33
C ILE A 180 12.05 6.58 -2.45
N ARG A 181 12.89 7.50 -2.94
CA ARG A 181 13.87 7.19 -3.98
C ARG A 181 14.91 6.19 -3.47
N VAL A 182 15.31 5.29 -4.36
CA VAL A 182 16.21 4.18 -4.05
C VAL A 182 17.55 4.64 -3.46
N GLU A 183 18.11 5.76 -3.95
CA GLU A 183 19.40 6.28 -3.48
C GLU A 183 19.32 6.81 -2.04
N GLN A 184 18.12 7.22 -1.61
CA GLN A 184 17.87 7.73 -0.27
C GLN A 184 17.65 6.60 0.73
N LEU A 185 17.09 5.46 0.31
CA LEU A 185 16.75 4.35 1.20
C LEU A 185 17.93 3.90 2.07
N LYS A 186 19.13 3.73 1.49
CA LYS A 186 20.34 3.31 2.22
C LYS A 186 20.84 4.34 3.25
N GLN A 187 20.34 5.58 3.22
CA GLN A 187 20.78 6.68 4.08
C GLN A 187 19.83 6.93 5.26
N LEU A 188 18.73 6.17 5.37
CA LEU A 188 17.68 6.43 6.35
C LEU A 188 17.90 5.79 7.71
N GLU A 189 18.91 4.93 7.88
CA GLU A 189 19.14 4.21 9.14
C GLU A 189 19.21 5.16 10.36
N LEU A 190 20.01 6.23 10.27
CA LEU A 190 20.14 7.19 11.36
C LEU A 190 18.87 8.04 11.57
N PRO A 191 18.26 8.65 10.54
CA PRO A 191 16.95 9.31 10.69
C PRO A 191 15.86 8.42 11.30
N LEU A 192 15.79 7.15 10.90
CA LEU A 192 14.84 6.17 11.40
C LEU A 192 15.03 5.88 12.88
N GLN A 193 16.27 5.63 13.31
CA GLN A 193 16.59 5.41 14.73
C GLN A 193 16.18 6.61 15.58
N LEU A 194 16.46 7.83 15.11
CA LEU A 194 16.13 9.05 15.83
C LEU A 194 14.61 9.28 15.93
N LEU A 195 13.87 8.99 14.86
CA LEU A 195 12.41 9.04 14.88
C LEU A 195 11.81 7.98 15.80
N ASP A 196 12.34 6.76 15.80
CA ASP A 196 11.89 5.69 16.69
C ASP A 196 12.09 6.09 18.17
N ASP A 197 13.27 6.58 18.52
CA ASP A 197 13.56 7.06 19.88
C ASP A 197 12.57 8.14 20.35
N ILE A 198 12.13 9.02 19.44
CA ILE A 198 11.14 10.08 19.74
C ILE A 198 9.73 9.50 19.86
N ILE A 199 9.32 8.65 18.91
CA ILE A 199 7.97 8.09 18.85
C ILE A 199 7.73 7.18 20.06
N GLN A 200 8.70 6.35 20.44
CA GLN A 200 8.56 5.45 21.59
C GLN A 200 8.64 6.17 22.94
N ASN A 201 9.11 7.43 22.97
CA ASN A 201 9.29 8.17 24.21
C ASN A 201 7.96 8.46 24.92
N GLU A 202 7.91 8.22 26.23
CA GLU A 202 6.74 8.55 27.05
C GLU A 202 6.48 10.06 27.16
N SER A 203 7.52 10.89 26.97
CA SER A 203 7.37 12.36 27.05
C SER A 203 6.54 12.93 25.90
N LEU A 204 6.46 12.24 24.76
CA LEU A 204 5.78 12.74 23.56
C LEU A 204 4.32 13.14 23.86
N MET A 205 3.61 12.33 24.64
CA MET A 205 2.24 12.65 25.08
C MET A 205 2.19 13.93 25.92
N THR A 206 3.12 14.08 26.85
CA THR A 206 3.17 15.28 27.72
C THR A 206 3.42 16.54 26.91
N ASP A 207 4.32 16.44 25.92
CA ASP A 207 4.64 17.55 25.02
C ASP A 207 3.44 17.92 24.15
N LEU A 208 2.71 16.93 23.60
CA LEU A 208 1.50 17.15 22.80
C LEU A 208 0.34 17.73 23.63
N SER A 209 0.15 17.27 24.86
CA SER A 209 -0.87 17.83 25.76
C SER A 209 -0.65 19.31 26.06
N SER A 210 0.60 19.81 25.97
CA SER A 210 0.89 21.23 26.18
C SER A 210 0.30 22.15 25.10
N TYR A 211 -0.05 21.61 23.93
CA TYR A 211 -0.66 22.36 22.83
C TYR A 211 -2.17 22.58 22.99
N GLU A 212 -2.83 21.93 23.96
CA GLU A 212 -4.29 21.92 24.07
C GLU A 212 -4.89 23.33 24.01
N LEU A 213 -4.46 24.24 24.89
CA LEU A 213 -5.05 25.59 24.97
C LEU A 213 -4.84 26.42 23.70
N LEU A 214 -3.79 26.11 22.93
CA LEU A 214 -3.44 26.83 21.71
C LEU A 214 -4.17 26.26 20.49
N MET A 215 -4.32 24.93 20.40
CA MET A 215 -4.74 24.25 19.17
C MET A 215 -6.12 23.62 19.23
N ARG A 216 -6.62 23.26 20.42
CA ARG A 216 -7.85 22.49 20.58
C ARG A 216 -9.05 23.11 19.85
N ASN A 217 -9.27 24.41 20.05
CA ASN A 217 -10.36 25.12 19.41
C ASN A 217 -10.19 25.21 17.88
N HIS A 218 -8.96 25.38 17.40
CA HIS A 218 -8.65 25.44 15.97
C HIS A 218 -8.82 24.11 15.25
N LEU A 219 -8.65 23.00 15.98
CA LEU A 219 -8.95 21.65 15.51
C LEU A 219 -10.40 21.22 15.81
N PHE A 220 -11.26 22.12 16.31
CA PHE A 220 -12.68 21.88 16.60
C PHE A 220 -12.94 20.77 17.65
N HIS A 221 -12.03 20.56 18.61
CA HIS A 221 -12.23 19.63 19.74
C HIS A 221 -12.77 20.35 21.00
N SER A 222 -13.59 19.65 21.80
CA SER A 222 -13.85 20.02 23.19
C SER A 222 -12.70 19.54 24.09
N PRO A 223 -12.60 20.00 25.36
CA PRO A 223 -11.59 19.49 26.30
C PRO A 223 -11.61 17.97 26.43
N ASP A 224 -12.80 17.38 26.58
CA ASP A 224 -12.94 15.94 26.71
C ASP A 224 -12.56 15.21 25.40
N SER A 225 -13.03 15.72 24.26
CA SER A 225 -12.74 15.10 22.95
C SER A 225 -11.30 15.32 22.47
N TRP A 226 -10.54 16.21 23.11
CA TRP A 226 -9.14 16.46 22.78
C TRP A 226 -8.26 15.33 23.29
N GLU A 227 -8.39 14.98 24.57
CA GLU A 227 -7.58 13.96 25.20
C GLU A 227 -7.82 12.60 24.55
N ASP A 228 -9.10 12.26 24.31
CA ASP A 228 -9.48 11.01 23.65
C ASP A 228 -8.92 10.91 22.22
N GLU A 229 -9.05 11.96 21.40
CA GLU A 229 -8.52 11.95 20.03
C GLU A 229 -6.99 11.93 20.03
N LEU A 230 -6.34 12.72 20.89
CA LEU A 230 -4.87 12.75 20.96
C LEU A 230 -4.30 11.38 21.34
N VAL A 231 -4.88 10.71 22.35
CA VAL A 231 -4.46 9.37 22.76
C VAL A 231 -4.65 8.38 21.62
N LYS A 232 -5.81 8.42 20.96
CA LYS A 232 -6.11 7.56 19.81
C LYS A 232 -5.13 7.78 18.66
N THR A 233 -4.93 9.03 18.22
CA THR A 233 -4.01 9.38 17.14
C THR A 233 -2.58 8.92 17.43
N VAL A 234 -2.07 9.14 18.65
CA VAL A 234 -0.72 8.71 19.01
C VAL A 234 -0.60 7.18 19.06
N MET A 235 -1.64 6.47 19.53
CA MET A 235 -1.66 5.01 19.50
C MET A 235 -1.67 4.47 18.07
N ASP A 236 -2.53 5.00 17.21
CA ASP A 236 -2.64 4.61 15.80
C ASP A 236 -1.32 4.88 15.07
N LEU A 237 -0.71 6.06 15.29
CA LEU A 237 0.60 6.41 14.76
C LEU A 237 1.70 5.45 15.23
N LYS A 238 1.73 5.05 16.51
CA LYS A 238 2.71 4.08 17.02
C LYS A 238 2.54 2.71 16.36
N VAL A 239 1.31 2.25 16.16
CA VAL A 239 1.03 0.99 15.48
C VAL A 239 1.52 1.05 14.03
N GLN A 240 1.22 2.14 13.32
CA GLN A 240 1.69 2.34 11.95
C GLN A 240 3.21 2.47 11.88
N TRP A 241 3.83 3.21 12.81
CA TRP A 241 5.27 3.37 12.89
C TRP A 241 5.99 2.04 13.06
N ASN A 242 5.54 1.19 13.99
CA ASN A 242 6.16 -0.12 14.21
C ASN A 242 6.10 -0.98 12.93
N LYS A 243 4.97 -0.97 12.20
CA LYS A 243 4.87 -1.65 10.90
C LYS A 243 5.89 -1.13 9.88
N LEU A 244 6.10 0.18 9.81
CA LEU A 244 7.07 0.79 8.89
C LEU A 244 8.51 0.48 9.31
N TYR A 245 8.83 0.65 10.59
CA TYR A 245 10.15 0.49 11.17
C TYR A 245 10.64 -0.97 11.09
N ASP A 246 9.79 -1.93 11.48
CA ASP A 246 10.13 -3.36 11.50
C ASP A 246 10.40 -3.91 10.09
N VAL A 247 9.77 -3.32 9.06
CA VAL A 247 9.89 -3.75 7.65
C VAL A 247 11.14 -3.18 6.97
N TYR A 248 11.66 -2.04 7.42
CA TYR A 248 12.77 -1.35 6.74
C TYR A 248 14.04 -2.21 6.51
N PRO A 249 14.50 -3.06 7.46
CA PRO A 249 15.63 -3.96 7.21
C PRO A 249 15.39 -4.95 6.06
N PHE A 250 14.15 -5.43 5.91
CA PHE A 250 13.76 -6.33 4.83
C PHE A 250 13.71 -5.60 3.49
N VAL A 251 13.28 -4.34 3.49
CA VAL A 251 13.34 -3.47 2.30
C VAL A 251 14.77 -3.30 1.80
N LEU A 252 15.73 -3.06 2.69
CA LEU A 252 17.15 -2.96 2.30
C LEU A 252 17.68 -4.29 1.72
N LYS A 253 17.34 -5.42 2.36
CA LYS A 253 17.73 -6.74 1.85
C LYS A 253 17.12 -7.01 0.47
N ARG A 254 15.84 -6.66 0.26
CA ARG A 254 15.17 -6.78 -1.04
C ARG A 254 15.85 -5.87 -2.06
N LEU A 255 16.12 -4.62 -1.71
CA LEU A 255 16.81 -3.66 -2.57
C LEU A 255 18.16 -4.22 -3.05
N ASP A 256 18.98 -4.76 -2.15
CA ASP A 256 20.28 -5.35 -2.49
C ASP A 256 20.18 -6.59 -3.40
N SER A 257 19.02 -7.26 -3.44
CA SER A 257 18.76 -8.39 -4.35
C SER A 257 18.23 -7.98 -5.72
N ILE A 258 17.76 -6.74 -5.89
CA ILE A 258 17.28 -6.22 -7.18
C ILE A 258 18.48 -6.07 -8.13
N ALA A 259 18.28 -6.44 -9.40
CA ALA A 259 19.30 -6.24 -10.43
C ALA A 259 19.73 -4.76 -10.53
N PRO A 260 20.98 -4.45 -10.90
CA PRO A 260 21.48 -3.08 -10.95
C PRO A 260 20.64 -2.11 -11.77
N ILE A 261 20.00 -2.62 -12.80
CA ILE A 261 19.11 -1.88 -13.69
C ILE A 261 17.89 -2.75 -14.03
N ARG A 262 16.70 -2.14 -14.11
CA ARG A 262 15.43 -2.80 -14.44
C ARG A 262 14.61 -1.96 -15.41
N LEU A 263 13.84 -2.65 -16.26
CA LEU A 263 12.78 -2.04 -17.05
C LEU A 263 11.52 -1.95 -16.18
N VAL A 264 10.96 -0.75 -16.04
CA VAL A 264 9.82 -0.50 -15.14
C VAL A 264 8.55 -0.13 -15.88
N GLY A 265 8.60 0.08 -17.19
CA GLY A 265 7.42 0.38 -17.99
C GLY A 265 7.79 1.06 -19.30
N TYR A 266 6.78 1.51 -20.04
CA TYR A 266 6.96 2.46 -21.13
C TYR A 266 5.70 3.31 -21.28
N TYR A 267 5.89 4.52 -21.80
CA TYR A 267 4.77 5.35 -22.25
C TYR A 267 4.80 5.54 -23.76
N ILE A 268 3.62 5.76 -24.31
CA ILE A 268 3.43 6.13 -25.71
C ILE A 268 3.24 7.65 -25.75
N ASP A 269 4.06 8.33 -26.54
CA ASP A 269 3.97 9.79 -26.70
C ASP A 269 2.95 10.22 -27.76
N ASP A 270 2.79 11.53 -27.93
CA ASP A 270 1.86 12.13 -28.90
C ASP A 270 2.20 11.78 -30.36
N GLU A 271 3.43 11.32 -30.65
CA GLU A 271 3.87 10.83 -31.96
C GLU A 271 3.70 9.32 -32.12
N TYR A 272 3.05 8.67 -31.15
CA TYR A 272 2.87 7.22 -31.05
C TYR A 272 4.21 6.47 -31.03
N GLU A 273 5.26 7.07 -30.48
CA GLU A 273 6.54 6.40 -30.22
C GLU A 273 6.54 5.82 -28.81
N LYS A 274 7.12 4.62 -28.68
CA LYS A 274 7.25 3.93 -27.40
C LYS A 274 8.55 4.37 -26.73
N ASN A 275 8.44 4.90 -25.53
CA ASN A 275 9.55 5.36 -24.72
C ASN A 275 9.69 4.47 -23.49
N LEU A 276 10.70 3.60 -23.49
CA LEU A 276 10.98 2.63 -22.44
C LEU A 276 11.61 3.31 -21.23
N GLU A 277 11.09 3.00 -20.04
CA GLU A 277 11.57 3.53 -18.77
C GLU A 277 12.46 2.51 -18.06
N CYS A 278 13.70 2.92 -17.77
CA CYS A 278 14.68 2.14 -17.04
C CYS A 278 15.01 2.81 -15.71
N VAL A 279 15.12 2.04 -14.63
CA VAL A 279 15.54 2.51 -13.31
C VAL A 279 16.84 1.85 -12.92
N ILE A 280 17.77 2.66 -12.40
CA ILE A 280 19.06 2.21 -11.89
C ILE A 280 18.96 2.06 -10.37
N PHE A 281 19.09 0.84 -9.88
CA PHE A 281 19.02 0.53 -8.45
C PHE A 281 20.40 0.54 -7.79
N HIS A 282 21.44 0.10 -8.50
CA HIS A 282 22.82 0.00 -7.99
C HIS A 282 23.82 0.62 -8.98
N PRO A 283 23.91 1.96 -9.03
CA PRO A 283 24.77 2.67 -10.00
C PRO A 283 26.25 2.31 -9.87
N GLU A 284 26.72 1.94 -8.67
CA GLU A 284 28.08 1.49 -8.41
C GLU A 284 28.43 0.17 -9.12
N GLN A 285 27.43 -0.62 -9.50
CA GLN A 285 27.63 -1.88 -10.22
C GLN A 285 27.67 -1.69 -11.75
N LEU A 286 27.41 -0.47 -12.24
CA LEU A 286 27.33 -0.17 -13.68
C LEU A 286 28.60 0.45 -14.26
N SER A 287 29.60 0.83 -13.43
CA SER A 287 30.74 1.68 -13.80
C SER A 287 31.81 0.97 -14.65
N SER A 288 31.40 0.29 -15.72
CA SER A 288 32.20 -0.33 -16.79
C SER A 288 31.37 -1.32 -17.60
N SER A 289 30.09 -1.51 -17.26
CA SER A 289 29.26 -2.54 -17.83
C SER A 289 28.74 -2.15 -19.21
N GLU A 290 28.73 -3.12 -20.12
CA GLU A 290 28.06 -2.99 -21.41
C GLU A 290 26.59 -3.36 -21.24
N ILE A 291 25.68 -2.41 -21.47
CA ILE A 291 24.25 -2.61 -21.26
C ILE A 291 23.53 -2.44 -22.59
N PHE A 292 22.75 -3.46 -22.96
CA PHE A 292 22.04 -3.50 -24.22
C PHE A 292 20.56 -3.80 -24.01
N LEU A 293 19.72 -3.16 -24.80
CA LEU A 293 18.35 -3.60 -25.06
C LEU A 293 18.35 -4.37 -26.37
N LEU A 294 17.77 -5.56 -26.40
CA LEU A 294 17.70 -6.39 -27.60
C LEU A 294 16.25 -6.71 -27.94
N SER A 295 15.97 -6.81 -29.23
CA SER A 295 14.72 -7.34 -29.77
C SER A 295 15.01 -8.09 -31.06
N GLY A 296 14.95 -9.42 -30.99
CA GLY A 296 15.35 -10.27 -32.11
C GLY A 296 16.83 -10.09 -32.46
N GLU A 297 17.11 -9.56 -33.66
CA GLU A 297 18.48 -9.30 -34.16
C GLU A 297 18.93 -7.84 -33.97
N GLU A 298 18.03 -6.97 -33.50
CA GLU A 298 18.30 -5.55 -33.30
C GLU A 298 18.70 -5.27 -31.85
N TYR A 299 19.49 -4.22 -31.65
CA TYR A 299 19.90 -3.80 -30.31
C TYR A 299 20.06 -2.29 -30.19
N ILE A 300 19.94 -1.79 -28.96
CA ILE A 300 20.27 -0.42 -28.54
C ILE A 300 21.31 -0.52 -27.43
N ASP A 301 22.42 0.18 -27.58
CA ASP A 301 23.46 0.34 -26.55
C ASP A 301 23.08 1.49 -25.61
N LEU A 302 23.04 1.21 -24.31
CA LEU A 302 22.67 2.19 -23.29
C LEU A 302 23.88 2.98 -22.74
N GLY A 303 25.10 2.72 -23.19
CA GLY A 303 26.33 3.36 -22.71
C GLY A 303 26.27 4.90 -22.71
N ASP A 304 25.78 5.50 -23.80
CA ASP A 304 25.65 6.96 -23.91
C ASP A 304 24.59 7.53 -22.93
N HIS A 305 23.55 6.75 -22.63
CA HIS A 305 22.46 7.16 -21.75
C HIS A 305 22.84 7.12 -20.26
N LEU A 306 23.82 6.30 -19.89
CA LEU A 306 24.29 6.12 -18.50
C LEU A 306 25.23 7.25 -18.02
N MET A 307 25.75 8.05 -18.96
CA MET A 307 26.72 9.12 -18.68
C MET A 307 26.13 10.33 -17.93
N GLU A 308 24.81 10.39 -17.77
CA GLU A 308 24.10 11.57 -17.24
C GLU A 308 23.90 11.58 -15.71
N ASN A 309 24.43 10.61 -14.95
CA ASN A 309 24.23 10.49 -13.48
C ASN A 309 22.75 10.54 -13.05
N LYS A 310 21.84 10.10 -13.92
CA LYS A 310 20.40 10.03 -13.61
C LYS A 310 20.08 8.69 -12.95
N SER A 311 19.17 8.71 -11.99
CA SER A 311 18.58 7.52 -11.35
C SER A 311 17.71 6.68 -12.31
N ASN A 312 17.35 7.28 -13.45
CA ASN A 312 16.46 6.69 -14.43
C ASN A 312 16.77 7.17 -15.84
N ILE A 313 16.48 6.33 -16.82
CA ILE A 313 16.77 6.55 -18.22
C ILE A 313 15.49 6.32 -19.04
N MET A 314 15.29 7.19 -20.02
CA MET A 314 14.26 7.06 -21.05
C MET A 314 14.92 6.64 -22.36
N VAL A 315 14.44 5.56 -22.97
CA VAL A 315 15.00 5.03 -24.22
C VAL A 315 13.89 4.90 -25.25
N PRO A 316 13.89 5.69 -26.34
CA PRO A 316 12.96 5.48 -27.43
C PRO A 316 13.27 4.14 -28.11
N ILE A 317 12.25 3.30 -28.32
CA ILE A 317 12.39 1.99 -28.97
C ILE A 317 11.63 1.96 -30.29
N PRO A 318 12.11 1.21 -31.30
CA PRO A 318 11.41 1.06 -32.57
C PRO A 318 9.99 0.48 -32.41
N LYS A 319 9.01 1.02 -33.16
CA LYS A 319 7.59 0.59 -33.06
C LYS A 319 7.35 -0.89 -33.32
N HIS A 320 8.21 -1.54 -34.13
CA HIS A 320 8.08 -2.97 -34.45
C HIS A 320 8.64 -3.90 -33.36
N TRP A 321 9.25 -3.36 -32.29
CA TRP A 321 9.70 -4.16 -31.17
C TRP A 321 8.50 -4.60 -30.33
N ASN A 322 8.25 -5.91 -30.31
CA ASN A 322 7.17 -6.53 -29.54
C ASN A 322 7.63 -7.03 -28.16
N THR A 323 8.93 -7.22 -27.99
CA THR A 323 9.59 -7.66 -26.76
C THR A 323 10.93 -6.95 -26.64
N VAL A 324 11.39 -6.74 -25.41
CA VAL A 324 12.71 -6.18 -25.11
C VAL A 324 13.40 -7.03 -24.05
N ASP A 325 14.58 -7.52 -24.39
CA ASP A 325 15.51 -8.17 -23.46
C ASP A 325 16.53 -7.14 -22.98
N LEU A 326 16.65 -6.99 -21.66
CA LEU A 326 17.70 -6.19 -21.01
C LEU A 326 18.88 -7.11 -20.69
N MET A 327 20.04 -6.77 -21.24
CA MET A 327 21.30 -7.49 -21.05
C MET A 327 22.35 -6.57 -20.43
N MET A 328 23.13 -7.09 -19.49
CA MET A 328 24.27 -6.39 -18.87
C MET A 328 25.48 -7.32 -18.87
N ASP A 329 26.58 -6.92 -19.48
CA ASP A 329 27.82 -7.72 -19.58
C ASP A 329 27.60 -9.15 -20.15
N ASN A 330 26.71 -9.26 -21.15
CA ASN A 330 26.22 -10.51 -21.74
C ASN A 330 25.42 -11.41 -20.78
N ILE A 331 25.01 -10.90 -19.62
CA ILE A 331 24.10 -11.56 -18.69
C ILE A 331 22.69 -11.05 -18.95
N PHE A 332 21.74 -11.97 -19.08
CA PHE A 332 20.32 -11.66 -19.16
C PHE A 332 19.80 -11.18 -17.81
N ILE A 333 19.13 -10.03 -17.81
CA ILE A 333 18.57 -9.41 -16.60
C ILE A 333 17.04 -9.56 -16.56
N GLN A 334 16.36 -9.21 -17.65
CA GLN A 334 14.90 -9.13 -17.71
C GLN A 334 14.42 -9.18 -19.17
N SER A 335 13.23 -9.73 -19.39
CA SER A 335 12.48 -9.62 -20.65
C SER A 335 11.16 -8.95 -20.34
N VAL A 336 10.74 -7.97 -21.16
CA VAL A 336 9.42 -7.33 -21.05
C VAL A 336 8.72 -7.27 -22.41
N PRO A 337 7.38 -7.44 -22.44
CA PRO A 337 6.61 -7.20 -23.66
C PRO A 337 6.45 -5.70 -23.92
N THR A 338 6.57 -5.30 -25.19
CA THR A 338 6.39 -3.91 -25.66
C THR A 338 5.35 -3.80 -26.78
N LEU A 339 4.55 -4.85 -26.96
CA LEU A 339 3.51 -4.95 -27.98
C LEU A 339 2.18 -4.25 -27.61
N PHE A 340 2.02 -3.76 -26.38
CA PHE A 340 0.79 -3.05 -26.01
C PHE A 340 0.74 -1.67 -26.68
N GLU A 341 -0.42 -1.32 -27.20
CA GLU A 341 -0.73 -0.01 -27.79
C GLU A 341 -1.25 1.00 -26.74
N ILE A 342 -0.87 0.76 -25.50
CA ILE A 342 -1.17 1.57 -24.33
C ILE A 342 0.10 1.74 -23.50
N SER A 343 0.15 2.80 -22.69
CA SER A 343 1.21 3.00 -21.70
C SER A 343 1.03 2.04 -20.52
N VAL A 344 2.10 1.35 -20.14
CA VAL A 344 2.07 0.32 -19.09
C VAL A 344 3.24 0.46 -18.12
N ARG A 345 3.04 -0.10 -16.93
CA ARG A 345 4.06 -0.24 -15.89
C ARG A 345 4.31 -1.72 -15.63
N PHE A 346 5.58 -2.09 -15.46
CA PHE A 346 6.02 -3.41 -15.01
C PHE A 346 6.35 -3.33 -13.53
N THR A 347 5.60 -4.03 -12.70
CA THR A 347 5.83 -4.02 -11.25
C THR A 347 7.07 -4.85 -10.90
N LEU A 348 7.65 -4.61 -9.72
CA LEU A 348 8.78 -5.43 -9.24
C LEU A 348 8.35 -6.90 -9.00
N GLU A 349 7.07 -7.13 -8.76
CA GLU A 349 6.45 -8.45 -8.56
C GLU A 349 6.03 -9.14 -9.85
N GLY A 350 6.22 -8.48 -11.00
CA GLY A 350 6.03 -9.07 -12.32
C GLY A 350 4.65 -8.84 -12.94
N ASP A 351 3.82 -7.99 -12.35
CA ASP A 351 2.54 -7.59 -12.93
C ASP A 351 2.74 -6.56 -14.04
N ILE A 352 1.80 -6.53 -14.98
CA ILE A 352 1.69 -5.49 -16.00
C ILE A 352 0.43 -4.70 -15.70
N ILE A 353 0.57 -3.43 -15.37
CA ILE A 353 -0.55 -2.57 -14.97
C ILE A 353 -0.61 -1.32 -15.84
N PRO A 354 -1.75 -0.62 -15.90
CA PRO A 354 -1.83 0.68 -16.56
C PRO A 354 -0.81 1.65 -15.98
N LEU A 355 -0.30 2.56 -16.82
CA LEU A 355 0.57 3.62 -16.36
C LEU A 355 -0.23 4.64 -15.51
N ASP A 356 -0.27 4.44 -14.20
CA ASP A 356 -0.76 5.42 -13.23
C ASP A 356 0.39 6.38 -12.85
N THR A 357 0.11 7.67 -12.88
CA THR A 357 1.14 8.72 -12.90
C THR A 357 1.77 9.00 -11.52
N THR A 358 2.89 9.74 -11.52
CA THR A 358 3.77 10.19 -10.40
C THR A 358 4.84 9.23 -9.89
N ASN A 359 4.56 7.94 -9.69
CA ASN A 359 5.56 7.03 -9.11
C ASN A 359 6.29 6.25 -10.21
N LEU A 360 7.61 6.38 -10.24
CA LEU A 360 8.48 5.73 -11.21
C LEU A 360 8.59 4.20 -10.97
N ILE A 361 8.54 3.79 -9.70
CA ILE A 361 8.63 2.40 -9.27
C ILE A 361 7.27 1.99 -8.71
N LYS A 362 6.81 0.81 -9.13
CA LYS A 362 5.64 0.12 -8.56
C LYS A 362 6.09 -1.26 -8.09
N VAL A 363 5.79 -1.62 -6.84
CA VAL A 363 6.20 -2.92 -6.30
C VAL A 363 5.26 -4.01 -6.76
N GLY A 364 3.96 -3.79 -6.58
CA GLY A 364 2.88 -4.66 -7.05
C GLY A 364 1.70 -3.83 -7.57
N ARG A 365 0.64 -4.53 -7.95
CA ARG A 365 -0.64 -3.91 -8.33
C ARG A 365 -1.30 -3.18 -7.16
N ILE A 366 -2.23 -2.27 -7.49
CA ILE A 366 -3.10 -1.66 -6.48
C ILE A 366 -3.97 -2.77 -5.87
N PRO A 367 -4.06 -2.89 -4.52
CA PRO A 367 -4.94 -3.85 -3.88
C PRO A 367 -6.39 -3.63 -4.30
N THR A 368 -7.10 -4.72 -4.56
CA THR A 368 -8.50 -4.76 -4.99
C THR A 368 -9.24 -5.84 -4.21
N GLU A 369 -10.56 -5.74 -4.11
CA GLU A 369 -11.40 -6.75 -3.46
C GLU A 369 -11.23 -8.13 -4.09
N LEU A 370 -11.11 -8.18 -5.42
CA LEU A 370 -10.83 -9.38 -6.21
C LEU A 370 -9.53 -9.27 -6.99
N TRP A 371 -8.84 -10.39 -7.16
CA TRP A 371 -7.63 -10.48 -7.95
C TRP A 371 -7.48 -11.79 -8.72
N LEU A 372 -6.69 -11.78 -9.79
CA LEU A 372 -6.29 -13.00 -10.47
C LEU A 372 -5.28 -13.76 -9.63
N ASN A 373 -5.56 -15.04 -9.40
CA ASN A 373 -4.81 -15.87 -8.46
C ASN A 373 -4.11 -17.05 -9.15
N GLU A 374 -4.77 -17.68 -10.12
CA GLU A 374 -4.19 -18.75 -10.92
C GLU A 374 -4.54 -18.60 -12.40
N LEU A 375 -3.65 -19.07 -13.26
CA LEU A 375 -3.86 -19.11 -14.70
C LEU A 375 -3.20 -20.33 -15.32
N THR A 376 -3.94 -21.06 -16.16
CA THR A 376 -3.36 -22.04 -17.09
C THR A 376 -3.78 -21.76 -18.52
N TRP A 377 -2.82 -21.84 -19.43
CA TRP A 377 -2.99 -21.62 -20.84
C TRP A 377 -2.41 -22.78 -21.64
N ASP A 378 -3.26 -23.45 -22.42
CA ASP A 378 -2.87 -24.42 -23.45
C ASP A 378 -3.10 -23.81 -24.84
N PRO A 379 -2.04 -23.35 -25.54
CA PRO A 379 -2.18 -22.73 -26.85
C PRO A 379 -2.60 -23.71 -27.96
N TYR A 380 -2.39 -25.03 -27.77
CA TYR A 380 -2.74 -26.03 -28.78
C TYR A 380 -4.23 -26.33 -28.79
N GLN A 381 -4.85 -26.29 -27.60
CA GLN A 381 -6.30 -26.42 -27.43
C GLN A 381 -7.00 -25.06 -27.37
N ARG A 382 -6.22 -23.96 -27.37
CA ARG A 382 -6.65 -22.59 -27.07
C ARG A 382 -7.48 -22.52 -25.79
N HIS A 383 -7.07 -23.31 -24.79
CA HIS A 383 -7.82 -23.52 -23.57
C HIS A 383 -7.23 -22.67 -22.45
N LEU A 384 -8.02 -21.73 -21.94
CA LEU A 384 -7.67 -20.84 -20.84
C LEU A 384 -8.44 -21.26 -19.59
N ARG A 385 -7.75 -21.41 -18.47
CA ARG A 385 -8.37 -21.45 -17.14
C ARG A 385 -7.80 -20.33 -16.31
N LEU A 386 -8.69 -19.69 -15.56
CA LEU A 386 -8.38 -18.56 -14.70
C LEU A 386 -9.06 -18.78 -13.37
N GLU A 387 -8.39 -18.41 -12.30
CA GLU A 387 -8.98 -18.27 -10.98
C GLU A 387 -8.86 -16.84 -10.51
N ILE A 388 -9.94 -16.35 -9.93
CA ILE A 388 -9.97 -15.13 -9.14
C ILE A 388 -10.20 -15.47 -7.67
N THR A 389 -9.67 -14.61 -6.80
CA THR A 389 -9.74 -14.78 -5.36
C THR A 389 -10.04 -13.45 -4.69
N GLY A 390 -10.76 -13.49 -3.57
CA GLY A 390 -10.99 -12.32 -2.72
C GLY A 390 -12.36 -12.32 -2.03
N GLU A 391 -12.79 -11.14 -1.57
CA GLU A 391 -14.05 -10.91 -0.84
C GLU A 391 -14.73 -9.67 -1.42
N THR A 392 -16.02 -9.75 -1.75
CA THR A 392 -16.75 -8.66 -2.43
C THR A 392 -17.84 -8.07 -1.55
N ASP A 393 -17.92 -6.74 -1.48
CA ASP A 393 -18.93 -6.03 -0.67
C ASP A 393 -20.13 -5.48 -1.50
N PHE A 394 -20.36 -6.05 -2.70
CA PHE A 394 -21.47 -5.78 -3.63
C PHE A 394 -21.47 -4.43 -4.37
N GLU A 395 -20.52 -3.52 -4.12
CA GLU A 395 -20.48 -2.20 -4.78
C GLU A 395 -19.79 -2.22 -6.15
N GLU A 396 -18.81 -3.10 -6.36
CA GLU A 396 -18.04 -3.20 -7.60
C GLU A 396 -18.36 -4.48 -8.39
N GLN A 397 -18.37 -4.36 -9.72
CA GLN A 397 -18.46 -5.50 -10.64
C GLN A 397 -17.12 -5.71 -11.35
N TYR A 398 -16.82 -6.96 -11.69
CA TYR A 398 -15.53 -7.31 -12.28
C TYR A 398 -15.73 -8.09 -13.58
N SER A 399 -14.81 -7.91 -14.52
CA SER A 399 -14.81 -8.66 -15.78
C SER A 399 -13.41 -8.98 -16.26
N ILE A 400 -13.29 -10.08 -17.01
CA ILE A 400 -12.10 -10.42 -17.77
C ILE A 400 -12.42 -10.30 -19.25
N ASN A 401 -11.58 -9.58 -19.99
CA ASN A 401 -11.80 -9.25 -21.39
C ASN A 401 -10.65 -9.75 -22.26
N ILE A 402 -10.96 -10.06 -23.52
CA ILE A 402 -9.99 -10.22 -24.61
C ILE A 402 -10.36 -9.23 -25.71
N ASN A 403 -9.41 -8.40 -26.16
CA ASN A 403 -9.63 -7.37 -27.18
C ASN A 403 -10.85 -6.47 -26.88
N GLU A 404 -10.97 -6.03 -25.62
CA GLU A 404 -12.09 -5.22 -25.09
C GLU A 404 -13.44 -5.93 -24.96
N GLU A 405 -13.60 -7.14 -25.51
CA GLU A 405 -14.83 -7.93 -25.38
C GLU A 405 -14.81 -8.77 -24.08
N PRO A 406 -15.87 -8.71 -23.26
CA PRO A 406 -15.93 -9.50 -22.03
C PRO A 406 -16.05 -10.99 -22.33
N ILE A 407 -15.14 -11.78 -21.78
CA ILE A 407 -15.14 -13.25 -21.88
C ILE A 407 -15.64 -13.90 -20.60
N TRP A 408 -15.60 -13.18 -19.48
CA TRP A 408 -16.13 -13.63 -18.21
C TRP A 408 -16.54 -12.44 -17.33
N ASP A 409 -17.85 -12.31 -17.11
CA ASP A 409 -18.41 -11.42 -16.09
C ASP A 409 -18.41 -12.13 -14.73
N ILE A 410 -17.88 -11.46 -13.72
CA ILE A 410 -17.69 -12.03 -12.39
C ILE A 410 -18.84 -11.59 -11.50
N GLU A 411 -19.66 -12.55 -11.10
CA GLU A 411 -20.73 -12.31 -10.14
C GLU A 411 -20.18 -12.09 -8.73
N PRO A 412 -20.79 -11.17 -7.93
CA PRO A 412 -20.43 -10.98 -6.54
C PRO A 412 -20.39 -12.29 -5.76
N MET A 413 -19.40 -12.43 -4.89
CA MET A 413 -19.23 -13.61 -4.05
C MET A 413 -19.94 -13.36 -2.71
N SER A 414 -20.73 -14.34 -2.26
CA SER A 414 -21.40 -14.25 -0.96
C SER A 414 -20.64 -15.10 0.06
N GLY A 415 -20.10 -14.47 1.11
CA GLY A 415 -19.27 -15.12 2.12
C GLY A 415 -18.77 -14.13 3.16
N PHE A 416 -18.21 -14.63 4.27
CA PHE A 416 -17.58 -13.83 5.33
C PHE A 416 -16.05 -13.99 5.31
N GLY A 417 -15.48 -14.22 4.12
CA GLY A 417 -14.04 -14.43 3.96
C GLY A 417 -13.68 -14.84 2.54
N ILE A 418 -12.37 -14.95 2.29
CA ILE A 418 -11.78 -15.20 0.97
C ILE A 418 -12.46 -16.37 0.25
N GLN A 419 -12.96 -16.08 -0.94
CA GLN A 419 -13.58 -17.03 -1.85
C GLN A 419 -12.70 -17.22 -3.09
N PHE A 420 -12.82 -18.40 -3.70
CA PHE A 420 -12.14 -18.76 -4.95
C PHE A 420 -13.20 -19.01 -6.01
N ARG A 421 -13.03 -18.43 -7.19
CA ARG A 421 -13.85 -18.77 -8.36
C ARG A 421 -12.96 -18.98 -9.56
N ASP A 422 -13.21 -20.07 -10.25
CA ASP A 422 -12.55 -20.39 -11.49
C ASP A 422 -13.50 -20.35 -12.69
N SER A 423 -12.90 -20.14 -13.85
CA SER A 423 -13.56 -20.29 -15.14
C SER A 423 -12.64 -21.00 -16.11
N SER A 424 -13.24 -21.75 -17.03
CA SER A 424 -12.53 -22.50 -18.06
C SER A 424 -13.20 -22.26 -19.40
N LEU A 425 -12.43 -21.68 -20.32
CA LEU A 425 -12.94 -21.20 -21.60
C LEU A 425 -12.00 -21.55 -22.75
N THR A 426 -12.57 -21.67 -23.95
CA THR A 426 -11.80 -21.87 -25.19
C THR A 426 -11.80 -20.56 -25.97
N VAL A 427 -10.61 -20.05 -26.27
CA VAL A 427 -10.42 -18.81 -27.02
C VAL A 427 -10.55 -19.09 -28.52
N SER A 428 -11.34 -18.27 -29.22
CA SER A 428 -11.60 -18.42 -30.67
C SER A 428 -10.30 -18.49 -31.50
N ASP A 429 -10.27 -19.39 -32.48
CA ASP A 429 -9.17 -19.51 -33.46
C ASP A 429 -8.92 -18.23 -34.27
N GLU A 430 -9.91 -17.34 -34.36
CA GLU A 430 -9.82 -16.06 -35.07
C GLU A 430 -8.93 -15.03 -34.36
N ILE A 431 -8.64 -15.23 -33.07
CA ILE A 431 -7.78 -14.33 -32.29
C ILE A 431 -6.32 -14.72 -32.52
N GLU A 432 -5.52 -13.81 -33.04
CA GLU A 432 -4.10 -14.06 -33.28
C GLU A 432 -3.26 -13.91 -32.01
N PHE A 433 -2.09 -14.56 -31.98
CA PHE A 433 -1.14 -14.41 -30.88
C PHE A 433 -0.30 -13.12 -31.02
N PRO A 434 0.19 -12.56 -29.90
CA PRO A 434 -0.18 -12.92 -28.53
C PRO A 434 -1.54 -12.32 -28.14
N ILE A 435 -2.24 -12.98 -27.22
CA ILE A 435 -3.58 -12.60 -26.78
C ILE A 435 -3.45 -11.74 -25.53
N LEU A 436 -3.97 -10.51 -25.59
CA LEU A 436 -4.10 -9.65 -24.44
C LEU A 436 -5.36 -9.98 -23.65
N VAL A 437 -5.18 -10.33 -22.38
CA VAL A 437 -6.25 -10.51 -21.41
C VAL A 437 -6.20 -9.35 -20.43
N THR A 438 -7.34 -8.70 -20.20
CA THR A 438 -7.46 -7.55 -19.30
C THR A 438 -8.40 -7.88 -18.16
N PHE A 439 -8.00 -7.57 -16.93
CA PHE A 439 -8.88 -7.65 -15.75
C PHE A 439 -9.35 -6.25 -15.35
N LEU A 440 -10.67 -6.06 -15.27
CA LEU A 440 -11.30 -4.76 -15.02
C LEU A 440 -12.18 -4.78 -13.78
N SER A 441 -12.21 -3.66 -13.05
CA SER A 441 -13.29 -3.30 -12.14
C SER A 441 -14.21 -2.27 -12.79
N HIS A 442 -15.49 -2.37 -12.49
CA HIS A 442 -16.58 -1.56 -13.00
C HIS A 442 -17.27 -0.91 -11.81
N GLY A 443 -17.05 0.39 -11.62
CA GLY A 443 -17.81 1.21 -10.68
C GLY A 443 -19.10 1.75 -11.31
N ASN A 444 -19.85 2.53 -10.53
CA ASN A 444 -21.16 3.08 -10.95
C ASN A 444 -21.13 3.92 -12.25
N GLU A 445 -20.00 4.58 -12.56
CA GLU A 445 -19.89 5.47 -13.74
C GLU A 445 -18.64 5.23 -14.60
N THR A 446 -17.62 4.53 -14.09
CA THR A 446 -16.34 4.33 -14.79
C THR A 446 -15.77 2.94 -14.56
N SER A 447 -15.13 2.38 -15.59
CA SER A 447 -14.33 1.16 -15.51
C SER A 447 -12.84 1.47 -15.37
N SER A 448 -12.17 0.79 -14.44
CA SER A 448 -10.73 0.86 -14.23
C SER A 448 -10.07 -0.48 -14.58
N THR A 449 -8.97 -0.42 -15.33
CA THR A 449 -8.16 -1.62 -15.56
C THR A 449 -7.28 -1.88 -14.34
N ILE A 450 -7.29 -3.13 -13.89
CA ILE A 450 -6.54 -3.58 -12.72
C ILE A 450 -5.16 -4.08 -13.16
N GLU A 451 -5.14 -5.03 -14.11
CA GLU A 451 -3.91 -5.63 -14.63
C GLU A 451 -4.12 -6.22 -16.03
N TYR A 452 -3.00 -6.42 -16.73
CA TYR A 452 -2.91 -7.05 -18.04
C TYR A 452 -2.16 -8.37 -17.95
N LEU A 453 -2.60 -9.35 -18.72
CA LEU A 453 -1.95 -10.64 -18.91
C LEU A 453 -1.74 -10.91 -20.40
N LEU A 454 -0.66 -11.61 -20.72
CA LEU A 454 -0.30 -11.97 -22.09
C LEU A 454 -0.32 -13.49 -22.26
N LEU A 455 -1.11 -13.99 -23.21
CA LEU A 455 -1.09 -15.41 -23.60
C LEU A 455 -0.37 -15.54 -24.94
N ASP A 456 0.72 -16.28 -24.96
CA ASP A 456 1.51 -16.52 -26.17
C ASP A 456 1.25 -17.93 -26.72
N SER A 457 1.95 -18.30 -27.79
CA SER A 457 2.00 -19.62 -28.40
C SER A 457 2.66 -20.71 -27.54
N LEU A 458 3.11 -20.37 -26.32
CA LEU A 458 3.71 -21.30 -25.37
C LEU A 458 2.75 -21.62 -24.22
N PRO A 459 2.69 -22.89 -23.77
CA PRO A 459 1.88 -23.26 -22.62
C PRO A 459 2.42 -22.59 -21.36
N MET A 460 1.50 -22.17 -20.50
CA MET A 460 1.83 -21.48 -19.25
C MET A 460 0.91 -21.96 -18.14
N ALA A 461 1.47 -22.13 -16.94
CA ALA A 461 0.74 -22.35 -15.72
C ALA A 461 1.41 -21.52 -14.62
N ILE A 462 0.67 -20.58 -14.05
CA ILE A 462 1.16 -19.65 -13.04
C ILE A 462 0.13 -19.52 -11.91
N ASN A 463 0.62 -19.31 -10.69
CA ASN A 463 -0.18 -19.02 -9.52
C ASN A 463 0.49 -17.94 -8.67
N ARG A 464 -0.30 -17.19 -7.89
CA ARG A 464 0.23 -16.26 -6.90
C ARG A 464 0.53 -17.00 -5.61
N ILE A 465 1.74 -16.82 -5.06
CA ILE A 465 2.17 -17.43 -3.80
C ILE A 465 2.74 -16.35 -2.87
N PRO A 466 2.19 -16.14 -1.66
CA PRO A 466 0.88 -16.65 -1.20
C PRO A 466 -0.28 -16.09 -2.05
N ASP A 467 -1.53 -16.41 -1.73
CA ASP A 467 -2.68 -15.90 -2.48
C ASP A 467 -2.62 -14.36 -2.59
N GLY A 468 -2.72 -13.84 -3.81
CA GLY A 468 -2.58 -12.39 -4.08
C GLY A 468 -1.15 -11.84 -4.09
N GLY A 469 -0.14 -12.66 -3.79
CA GLY A 469 1.29 -12.34 -3.85
C GLY A 469 1.89 -12.39 -5.25
N THR A 470 3.17 -12.77 -5.35
CA THR A 470 3.92 -12.77 -6.62
C THR A 470 3.56 -13.94 -7.52
N TRP A 471 3.54 -13.72 -8.84
CA TRP A 471 3.38 -14.81 -9.81
C TRP A 471 4.56 -15.77 -9.79
N GLN A 472 4.27 -17.07 -9.72
CA GLN A 472 5.23 -18.15 -9.85
C GLN A 472 4.76 -19.15 -10.90
N TYR A 473 5.70 -19.71 -11.66
CA TYR A 473 5.39 -20.85 -12.53
C TYR A 473 5.09 -22.08 -11.68
N SER A 474 3.99 -22.75 -12.01
CA SER A 474 3.58 -23.94 -11.29
C SER A 474 3.50 -25.17 -12.19
N GLU A 475 3.90 -26.31 -11.65
CA GLU A 475 3.68 -27.62 -12.27
C GLU A 475 2.28 -28.18 -11.97
N SER A 476 1.55 -27.59 -11.01
CA SER A 476 0.22 -28.03 -10.58
C SER A 476 -0.66 -26.86 -10.13
N THR A 477 -1.93 -26.86 -10.55
CA THR A 477 -2.92 -25.85 -10.14
C THR A 477 -3.65 -26.27 -8.87
N THR A 478 -4.02 -25.30 -8.05
CA THR A 478 -4.83 -25.48 -6.84
C THR A 478 -6.23 -24.86 -6.96
N LEU A 479 -6.72 -24.63 -8.18
CA LEU A 479 -8.08 -24.19 -8.50
C LEU A 479 -9.15 -24.63 -7.47
N GLY A 480 -9.81 -23.64 -6.88
CA GLY A 480 -10.82 -23.75 -5.83
C GLY A 480 -10.26 -23.84 -4.42
N MET A 481 -8.94 -23.72 -4.24
CA MET A 481 -8.25 -23.80 -2.95
C MET A 481 -7.14 -22.75 -2.86
N THR A 482 -6.73 -22.48 -1.62
CA THR A 482 -5.67 -21.53 -1.31
C THR A 482 -4.29 -21.96 -1.84
N ASN A 483 -3.53 -21.00 -2.38
CA ASN A 483 -2.11 -21.13 -2.69
C ASN A 483 -1.20 -20.88 -1.48
N GLU A 484 -1.76 -20.62 -0.29
CA GLU A 484 -0.98 -20.44 0.93
C GLU A 484 -0.04 -21.63 1.13
N PRO A 485 1.28 -21.39 1.18
CA PRO A 485 2.21 -22.45 1.55
C PRO A 485 1.85 -22.99 2.94
N VAL A 486 1.79 -24.31 3.08
CA VAL A 486 1.49 -24.94 4.37
C VAL A 486 2.55 -24.50 5.39
N GLU A 487 2.17 -23.96 6.56
CA GLU A 487 3.09 -23.34 7.55
C GLU A 487 4.30 -24.21 7.95
N GLU A 488 4.24 -25.54 7.84
CA GLU A 488 5.41 -26.43 8.03
C GLU A 488 6.53 -26.20 6.99
N TYR A 489 6.21 -25.58 5.85
CA TYR A 489 7.14 -25.11 4.82
C TYR A 489 7.50 -23.62 4.96
N PHE A 490 6.82 -22.81 5.76
CA PHE A 490 7.15 -21.38 5.90
C PHE A 490 8.29 -21.07 6.88
N LYS A 491 8.80 -22.07 7.61
CA LYS A 491 10.16 -21.97 8.16
C LYS A 491 11.26 -22.11 7.09
N THR A 492 10.89 -22.30 5.82
CA THR A 492 11.82 -22.43 4.69
C THR A 492 11.85 -21.23 3.73
N ASP A 493 11.25 -20.10 4.06
CA ASP A 493 11.67 -18.79 3.50
C ASP A 493 13.04 -18.30 4.04
N LEU A 494 13.71 -19.18 4.78
CA LEU A 494 15.16 -19.19 5.01
C LEU A 494 15.92 -20.14 4.06
N LEU A 495 15.37 -20.52 2.91
CA LEU A 495 16.05 -21.38 1.94
C LEU A 495 16.04 -20.85 0.49
N PRO A 496 16.97 -19.93 0.18
CA PRO A 496 17.52 -19.81 -1.17
C PRO A 496 19.03 -20.05 -1.15
N GLU A 497 19.55 -21.21 -0.69
CA GLU A 497 21.01 -21.27 -0.45
C GLU A 497 21.67 -22.66 -0.52
N LEU A 498 21.11 -23.64 -1.25
CA LEU A 498 21.71 -25.00 -1.29
C LEU A 498 22.22 -25.46 -2.66
N PHE A 499 21.70 -24.92 -3.76
CA PHE A 499 21.99 -25.44 -5.08
C PHE A 499 21.67 -24.43 -6.18
N VAL A 500 22.50 -24.36 -7.22
CA VAL A 500 22.27 -23.50 -8.41
C VAL A 500 22.50 -24.31 -9.69
N LEU A 501 21.48 -24.43 -10.56
CA LEU A 501 21.63 -24.98 -11.92
C LEU A 501 21.76 -23.85 -12.94
N TYR A 502 22.95 -23.69 -13.50
CA TYR A 502 23.20 -22.70 -14.55
C TYR A 502 22.67 -23.17 -15.89
N GLN A 503 22.32 -22.21 -16.74
CA GLN A 503 22.06 -22.48 -18.15
C GLN A 503 23.31 -23.08 -18.81
N ASN A 504 23.13 -24.07 -19.68
CA ASN A 504 24.27 -24.62 -20.41
C ASN A 504 24.88 -23.55 -21.32
N TYR A 505 26.21 -23.51 -21.43
CA TYR A 505 26.89 -22.55 -22.31
C TYR A 505 27.89 -23.26 -23.24
N PRO A 506 27.84 -22.97 -24.56
CA PRO A 506 26.87 -22.12 -25.24
C PRO A 506 25.46 -22.74 -25.29
N ASN A 507 24.42 -21.91 -25.48
CA ASN A 507 23.05 -22.33 -25.81
C ASN A 507 22.34 -21.23 -26.64
N PRO A 508 21.95 -21.46 -27.90
CA PRO A 508 22.15 -22.68 -28.70
C PRO A 508 23.63 -23.06 -28.84
N PHE A 509 23.92 -24.35 -29.06
CA PHE A 509 25.28 -24.83 -29.25
C PHE A 509 25.42 -25.67 -30.52
N ASN A 510 26.62 -25.64 -31.10
CA ASN A 510 27.03 -26.57 -32.15
C ASN A 510 28.18 -27.45 -31.62
N GLY A 511 28.01 -28.77 -31.76
CA GLY A 511 28.97 -29.78 -31.30
C GLY A 511 28.90 -30.06 -29.81
N GLN A 512 29.25 -29.08 -28.96
CA GLN A 512 29.37 -29.28 -27.51
C GLN A 512 28.83 -28.11 -26.69
N THR A 513 28.35 -28.39 -25.49
CA THR A 513 27.95 -27.40 -24.49
C THR A 513 28.39 -27.82 -23.09
N ARG A 514 28.56 -26.87 -22.19
CA ARG A 514 28.89 -27.13 -20.79
C ARG A 514 27.67 -26.89 -19.91
N ILE A 515 27.31 -27.89 -19.13
CA ILE A 515 26.32 -27.84 -18.06
C ILE A 515 27.08 -27.58 -16.77
N SER A 516 26.69 -26.55 -16.01
CA SER A 516 27.34 -26.20 -14.75
C SER A 516 26.31 -26.15 -13.63
N PHE A 517 26.71 -26.56 -12.42
CA PHE A 517 25.90 -26.38 -11.23
C PHE A 517 26.77 -26.27 -9.98
N ASP A 518 26.24 -25.56 -8.98
CA ASP A 518 26.87 -25.41 -7.67
C ASP A 518 26.05 -26.16 -6.61
N LEU A 519 26.74 -26.92 -5.76
CA LEU A 519 26.20 -27.48 -4.53
C LEU A 519 26.75 -26.69 -3.35
N LEU A 520 25.90 -26.10 -2.54
CA LEU A 520 26.31 -25.38 -1.32
C LEU A 520 26.40 -26.33 -0.11
N ASP A 521 25.73 -27.49 -0.16
CA ASP A 521 25.84 -28.61 0.81
C ASP A 521 26.07 -29.96 0.10
N ASP A 522 26.54 -30.95 0.85
CA ASP A 522 26.66 -32.33 0.38
C ASP A 522 25.29 -32.91 -0.02
N ALA A 523 25.19 -33.49 -1.22
CA ALA A 523 23.92 -33.96 -1.79
C ALA A 523 24.09 -35.26 -2.60
N THR A 524 23.02 -36.04 -2.67
CA THR A 524 22.87 -37.14 -3.62
C THR A 524 22.26 -36.61 -4.92
N VAL A 525 23.03 -36.64 -6.01
CA VAL A 525 22.69 -36.00 -7.29
C VAL A 525 22.42 -37.03 -8.39
N THR A 526 21.42 -36.75 -9.21
CA THR A 526 21.16 -37.42 -10.49
C THR A 526 21.11 -36.35 -11.57
N LEU A 527 21.89 -36.49 -12.64
CA LEU A 527 21.93 -35.53 -13.76
C LEU A 527 21.79 -36.29 -15.07
N TYR A 528 20.81 -35.91 -15.89
CA TYR A 528 20.54 -36.57 -17.16
C TYR A 528 20.01 -35.60 -18.20
N ILE A 529 20.02 -36.04 -19.46
CA ILE A 529 19.54 -35.29 -20.61
C ILE A 529 18.41 -36.05 -21.30
N THR A 530 17.33 -35.34 -21.61
CA THR A 530 16.21 -35.84 -22.42
C THR A 530 16.04 -35.06 -23.71
N ASP A 531 15.45 -35.67 -24.73
CA ASP A 531 14.91 -34.95 -25.89
C ASP A 531 13.52 -34.37 -25.60
N ALA A 532 12.96 -33.65 -26.57
CA ALA A 532 11.60 -33.10 -26.51
C ALA A 532 10.49 -34.17 -26.38
N THR A 533 10.77 -35.45 -26.61
CA THR A 533 9.81 -36.56 -26.38
C THR A 533 9.91 -37.15 -24.98
N GLY A 534 10.80 -36.62 -24.13
CA GLY A 534 11.08 -37.14 -22.79
C GLY A 534 11.99 -38.37 -22.76
N ARG A 535 12.58 -38.76 -23.91
CA ARG A 535 13.49 -39.90 -23.97
C ARG A 535 14.85 -39.50 -23.39
N ILE A 536 15.32 -40.23 -22.38
CA ILE A 536 16.66 -40.04 -21.81
C ILE A 536 17.72 -40.47 -22.82
N HIS A 537 18.59 -39.53 -23.20
CA HIS A 537 19.71 -39.74 -24.12
C HIS A 537 21.01 -40.06 -23.41
N ASP A 538 21.29 -39.34 -22.33
CA ASP A 538 22.53 -39.43 -21.58
C ASP A 538 22.24 -39.26 -20.08
N LYS A 539 22.91 -40.03 -19.22
CA LYS A 539 22.92 -39.85 -17.76
C LYS A 539 24.36 -39.62 -17.33
N PHE A 540 24.64 -38.48 -16.73
CA PHE A 540 25.97 -38.18 -16.20
C PHE A 540 26.17 -38.77 -14.82
N MET A 541 25.11 -38.78 -14.00
CA MET A 541 25.11 -39.30 -12.64
C MET A 541 23.75 -39.91 -12.31
N GLU A 542 23.75 -40.99 -11.53
CA GLU A 542 22.52 -41.62 -11.04
C GLU A 542 22.65 -41.91 -9.54
N ARG A 543 22.03 -41.06 -8.73
CA ARG A 543 22.04 -41.12 -7.26
C ARG A 543 23.45 -41.17 -6.66
N GLU A 544 24.34 -40.31 -7.15
CA GLU A 544 25.72 -40.23 -6.68
C GLU A 544 25.85 -39.20 -5.55
N PHE A 545 26.55 -39.56 -4.47
CA PHE A 545 26.85 -38.65 -3.37
C PHE A 545 27.99 -37.69 -3.77
N MET A 546 27.73 -36.39 -3.69
CA MET A 546 28.66 -35.31 -4.02
C MET A 546 28.81 -34.37 -2.84
N THR A 547 30.03 -33.88 -2.61
CA THR A 547 30.25 -32.85 -1.59
C THR A 547 29.88 -31.46 -2.12
N SER A 548 29.72 -30.48 -1.23
CA SER A 548 29.59 -29.08 -1.66
C SER A 548 30.75 -28.64 -2.58
N GLY A 549 30.44 -27.80 -3.57
CA GLY A 549 31.36 -27.30 -4.58
C GLY A 549 30.70 -27.05 -5.95
N SER A 550 31.48 -26.49 -6.87
CA SER A 550 31.06 -26.23 -8.25
C SER A 550 31.43 -27.36 -9.20
N TYR A 551 30.49 -27.78 -10.04
CA TYR A 551 30.62 -28.92 -10.93
C TYR A 551 30.27 -28.55 -12.37
N HIS A 552 30.96 -29.19 -13.31
CA HIS A 552 30.84 -28.89 -14.74
C HIS A 552 30.89 -30.17 -15.56
N TYR A 553 29.91 -30.36 -16.44
CA TYR A 553 29.79 -31.50 -17.34
C TYR A 553 29.69 -31.02 -18.78
N ASN A 554 30.57 -31.53 -19.65
CA ASN A 554 30.47 -31.23 -21.07
C ASN A 554 29.55 -32.25 -21.74
N TRP A 555 28.53 -31.78 -22.44
CA TRP A 555 27.69 -32.60 -23.28
C TRP A 555 28.05 -32.44 -24.76
N GLN A 556 28.09 -33.56 -25.49
CA GLN A 556 28.40 -33.62 -26.92
C GLN A 556 27.12 -33.98 -27.68
N GLY A 557 26.73 -33.15 -28.64
CA GLY A 557 25.59 -33.40 -29.53
C GLY A 557 25.92 -34.35 -30.69
N GLU A 558 27.16 -34.82 -30.83
CA GLU A 558 27.58 -35.69 -31.92
C GLU A 558 26.75 -36.99 -31.96
N GLY A 559 26.17 -37.30 -33.12
CA GLY A 559 25.27 -38.45 -33.30
C GLY A 559 23.83 -38.25 -32.80
N ARG A 560 23.48 -37.07 -32.25
CA ARG A 560 22.10 -36.68 -31.87
C ARG A 560 21.42 -35.90 -32.99
N SER A 561 20.10 -35.76 -32.97
CA SER A 561 19.37 -34.93 -33.93
C SER A 561 19.42 -33.46 -33.51
N THR A 562 19.52 -32.52 -34.46
CA THR A 562 19.28 -31.09 -34.20
C THR A 562 17.91 -30.93 -33.52
N GLY A 563 17.82 -30.10 -32.50
CA GLY A 563 16.55 -29.88 -31.81
C GLY A 563 16.70 -29.48 -30.34
N ILE A 564 15.56 -29.53 -29.65
CA ILE A 564 15.46 -29.17 -28.24
C ILE A 564 15.76 -30.39 -27.37
N TYR A 565 16.62 -30.17 -26.39
CA TYR A 565 16.94 -31.10 -25.32
C TYR A 565 16.72 -30.42 -23.99
N PHE A 566 16.65 -31.20 -22.92
CA PHE A 566 16.61 -30.70 -21.56
C PHE A 566 17.68 -31.41 -20.75
N PHE A 567 18.42 -30.68 -19.92
CA PHE A 567 19.21 -31.29 -18.87
C PHE A 567 18.47 -31.08 -17.55
N THR A 568 18.27 -32.20 -16.84
CA THR A 568 17.54 -32.23 -15.59
C THR A 568 18.45 -32.76 -14.50
N ILE A 569 18.49 -32.04 -13.39
CA ILE A 569 19.21 -32.43 -12.19
C ILE A 569 18.22 -32.66 -11.05
N HIS A 570 18.45 -33.71 -10.29
CA HIS A 570 17.73 -34.04 -9.07
C HIS A 570 18.75 -34.13 -7.95
N ALA A 571 18.73 -33.16 -7.03
CA ALA A 571 19.64 -33.08 -5.89
C ALA A 571 18.88 -33.33 -4.58
N GLN A 572 19.33 -34.32 -3.81
CA GLN A 572 18.72 -34.69 -2.53
C GLN A 572 19.75 -34.50 -1.41
N VAL A 573 19.48 -33.57 -0.51
CA VAL A 573 20.27 -33.37 0.72
C VAL A 573 19.58 -34.12 1.86
N ASP A 574 20.35 -34.70 2.79
CA ASP A 574 19.81 -35.51 3.88
C ASP A 574 18.72 -34.75 4.68
N ASN A 575 17.60 -35.44 4.97
CA ASN A 575 16.41 -34.89 5.64
C ASN A 575 15.75 -33.68 4.97
N ARG A 576 16.02 -33.42 3.67
CA ARG A 576 15.36 -32.37 2.88
C ARG A 576 14.62 -32.97 1.67
N PRO A 577 13.51 -32.36 1.21
CA PRO A 577 12.86 -32.77 -0.03
C PRO A 577 13.82 -32.58 -1.22
N PRO A 578 13.73 -33.44 -2.25
CA PRO A 578 14.63 -33.36 -3.40
C PRO A 578 14.34 -32.12 -4.25
N ALA A 579 15.39 -31.41 -4.63
CA ALA A 579 15.30 -30.31 -5.57
C ALA A 579 15.45 -30.82 -7.00
N ILE A 580 14.49 -30.50 -7.87
CA ILE A 580 14.50 -30.90 -9.29
C ILE A 580 14.54 -29.63 -10.12
N PHE A 581 15.56 -29.50 -10.95
CA PHE A 581 15.69 -28.39 -11.88
C PHE A 581 15.92 -28.90 -13.29
N SER A 582 15.24 -28.31 -14.26
CA SER A 582 15.39 -28.63 -15.67
C SER A 582 15.63 -27.37 -16.48
N ARG A 583 16.54 -27.45 -17.45
CA ARG A 583 16.90 -26.32 -18.30
C ARG A 583 16.93 -26.79 -19.76
N LYS A 584 16.41 -25.93 -20.64
CA LYS A 584 16.31 -26.18 -22.08
C LYS A 584 17.65 -25.96 -22.77
N MET A 585 18.05 -26.88 -23.65
CA MET A 585 19.20 -26.74 -24.56
C MET A 585 18.73 -26.81 -26.02
N ILE A 586 19.36 -26.04 -26.89
CA ILE A 586 19.10 -26.02 -28.33
C ILE A 586 20.37 -26.49 -29.03
N TYR A 587 20.32 -27.69 -29.60
CA TYR A 587 21.43 -28.26 -30.37
C TYR A 587 21.27 -27.95 -31.86
N LEU A 588 22.30 -27.33 -32.44
CA LEU A 588 22.42 -27.02 -33.86
C LEU A 588 23.54 -27.86 -34.49
N LYS A 589 23.26 -28.53 -35.62
CA LYS A 589 24.28 -29.24 -36.41
C LYS A 589 24.96 -28.32 -37.41
#